data_AF-A0A8T4NWM6-F1
#
_entry.id   AF-A0A8T4NWM6-F1
#
_cell.length_a   1.000
_cell.length_b   1.000
_cell.length_c   1.000
_cell.angle_alpha   90.00
_cell.angle_beta   90.00
_cell.angle_gamma   90.00
#
_symmetry.space_group_name_H-M   'P 1'
#
loop_
_entity.id
_entity.type
_entity.pdbx_description
1 polymer ?
#
loop_
_entity_poly.entity_id
_entity_poly.type
_entity_poly.pdbx_seq_one_letter_code
_entity_poly.pdbx_strand_id
1 'polypeptide(L)'
;MKKYFLKELSGGILFLVGIILILNSFSEITGFAVVGNINFTEGSILGIVLIIAGIYLFAVGNLEKNLGYFEKGAVITDPRKLKKIAKRIGYNGREVKEGYQILNEKGKPVTVIPRHISKGVYFNIREALLTGQSNFRKDY
;
A
#
# COMPACT_ATOMS: atom_id res chain seq x y z
N MET A 1 -14.96 -3.14 -7.69
CA MET A 1 -13.82 -4.01 -8.08
C MET A 1 -13.22 -3.65 -9.44
N LYS A 2 -13.99 -3.60 -10.55
CA LYS A 2 -13.45 -3.35 -11.91
C LYS A 2 -12.57 -2.09 -12.06
N LYS A 3 -12.91 -0.95 -11.42
CA LYS A 3 -12.13 0.30 -11.54
C LYS A 3 -10.70 0.23 -10.95
N TYR A 4 -10.52 -0.50 -9.85
CA TYR A 4 -9.20 -0.60 -9.18
C TYR A 4 -8.29 -1.59 -9.90
N PHE A 5 -8.86 -2.72 -10.33
CA PHE A 5 -8.15 -3.70 -11.14
C PHE A 5 -7.64 -3.08 -12.46
N LEU A 6 -8.44 -2.23 -13.10
CA LEU A 6 -8.03 -1.53 -14.32
C LEU A 6 -6.88 -0.54 -14.06
N LYS A 7 -6.90 0.18 -12.92
CA LYS A 7 -5.81 1.08 -12.51
C LYS A 7 -4.52 0.30 -12.23
N GLU A 8 -4.58 -0.79 -11.47
CA GLU A 8 -3.43 -1.66 -11.18
C GLU A 8 -2.85 -2.26 -12.47
N LEU A 9 -3.70 -2.77 -13.37
CA LEU A 9 -3.29 -3.31 -14.67
C LEU A 9 -2.61 -2.23 -15.53
N SER A 10 -3.21 -1.04 -15.63
CA SER A 10 -2.65 0.08 -16.39
C SER A 10 -1.32 0.57 -15.80
N GLY A 11 -1.20 0.62 -14.47
CA GLY A 11 0.05 0.98 -13.79
C GLY A 11 1.16 -0.04 -14.04
N GLY A 12 0.83 -1.33 -14.01
CA GLY A 12 1.77 -2.40 -14.34
C GLY A 12 2.25 -2.35 -15.79
N ILE A 13 1.34 -2.09 -16.75
CA ILE A 13 1.69 -1.92 -18.16
C ILE A 13 2.63 -0.71 -18.35
N LEU A 14 2.30 0.44 -17.77
CA LEU A 14 3.13 1.65 -17.88
C LEU A 14 4.52 1.44 -17.27
N PHE A 15 4.61 0.74 -16.14
CA PHE A 15 5.87 0.39 -15.51
C PHE A 15 6.72 -0.53 -16.40
N LEU A 16 6.12 -1.58 -16.98
CA LEU A 16 6.79 -2.50 -17.91
C LEU A 16 7.30 -1.79 -19.16
N VAL A 17 6.46 -0.96 -19.79
CA VAL A 17 6.84 -0.18 -20.97
C VAL A 17 7.99 0.78 -20.62
N GLY A 18 7.93 1.44 -19.46
CA GLY A 18 8.99 2.31 -18.99
C GLY A 18 10.32 1.58 -18.78
N ILE A 19 10.31 0.37 -18.21
CA ILE A 19 11.51 -0.47 -18.08
C ILE A 19 12.08 -0.83 -19.45
N ILE A 20 11.25 -1.27 -20.40
CA ILE A 20 11.71 -1.66 -21.74
C ILE A 20 12.38 -0.48 -22.46
N LEU A 21 11.83 0.74 -22.34
CA LEU A 21 12.41 1.94 -22.93
C LEU A 21 13.75 2.31 -22.32
N ILE A 22 13.90 2.19 -21.00
CA ILE A 22 15.18 2.41 -20.31
C ILE A 22 16.20 1.35 -20.73
N LEU A 23 15.80 0.08 -20.81
CA LEU A 23 16.68 -1.00 -21.25
C LEU A 23 17.18 -0.78 -22.68
N ASN A 24 16.31 -0.35 -23.60
CA ASN A 24 16.69 0.00 -24.98
C ASN A 24 17.56 1.27 -25.08
N SER A 25 17.69 2.05 -24.00
CA SER A 25 18.53 3.25 -23.98
C SER A 25 19.98 2.95 -23.59
N PHE A 26 20.29 1.71 -23.17
CA PHE A 26 21.65 1.27 -22.92
C PHE A 26 22.25 0.69 -24.20
N SER A 27 23.43 1.19 -24.59
CA SER A 27 24.15 0.72 -25.78
C SER A 27 24.75 -0.68 -25.60
N GLU A 28 25.08 -1.09 -24.37
CA GLU A 28 25.60 -2.41 -24.04
C GLU A 28 24.99 -2.93 -22.72
N ILE A 29 24.18 -3.98 -22.81
CA ILE A 29 23.73 -4.76 -21.66
C ILE A 29 24.51 -6.07 -21.66
N THR A 30 25.56 -6.15 -20.85
CA THR A 30 26.17 -7.45 -20.54
C THR A 30 25.36 -8.07 -19.39
N GLY A 31 25.02 -9.36 -19.48
CA GLY A 31 24.00 -10.04 -18.67
C GLY A 31 24.12 -9.97 -17.13
N PHE A 32 25.13 -9.28 -16.58
CA PHE A 32 25.31 -9.05 -15.14
C PHE A 32 25.72 -7.60 -14.78
N ALA A 33 25.98 -6.72 -15.76
CA ALA A 33 26.36 -5.34 -15.50
C ALA A 33 25.96 -4.41 -16.66
N VAL A 34 25.33 -3.29 -16.32
CA VAL A 34 25.15 -2.15 -17.20
C VAL A 34 26.49 -1.43 -17.28
N VAL A 35 27.30 -1.77 -18.28
CA VAL A 35 28.59 -1.13 -18.56
C VAL A 35 28.38 -0.17 -19.72
N GLY A 36 27.68 0.93 -19.44
CA GLY A 36 27.40 1.93 -20.46
C GLY A 36 26.89 3.21 -19.81
N ASN A 37 27.37 4.36 -20.30
CA ASN A 37 26.75 5.62 -19.96
C ASN A 37 25.30 5.59 -20.46
N ILE A 38 24.36 6.04 -19.63
CA ILE A 38 22.98 6.24 -20.07
C ILE A 38 23.05 7.28 -21.20
N ASN A 39 22.77 6.85 -22.42
CA ASN A 39 22.53 7.80 -23.50
C ASN A 39 21.19 8.44 -23.19
N PHE A 40 21.22 9.66 -22.67
CA PHE A 40 20.05 10.50 -22.41
C PHE A 40 19.36 10.86 -23.74
N THR A 41 18.69 9.86 -24.30
CA THR A 41 17.83 9.97 -25.46
C THR A 41 16.42 10.29 -25.00
N GLU A 42 15.60 10.84 -25.89
CA GLU A 42 14.19 11.15 -25.60
C GLU A 42 13.42 9.92 -25.07
N GLY A 43 13.76 8.72 -25.54
CA GLY A 43 13.22 7.45 -25.06
C GLY A 43 13.54 7.13 -23.60
N SER A 44 14.74 7.45 -23.12
CA SER A 44 15.15 7.24 -21.73
C SER A 44 14.38 8.13 -20.76
N ILE A 45 14.14 9.38 -21.15
CA ILE A 45 13.38 10.37 -20.36
C ILE A 45 11.91 9.94 -20.30
N LEU A 46 11.33 9.55 -21.45
CA LEU A 46 9.97 9.02 -21.50
C LEU A 46 9.82 7.76 -20.62
N GLY A 47 10.82 6.87 -20.67
CA GLY A 47 10.86 5.65 -19.85
C GLY A 47 10.82 5.95 -18.35
N ILE A 48 11.62 6.92 -17.87
CA ILE A 48 11.62 7.35 -16.47
C ILE A 48 10.25 7.91 -16.07
N VAL A 49 9.65 8.77 -16.89
CA VAL A 49 8.32 9.36 -16.62
C VAL A 49 7.25 8.26 -16.52
N LEU A 50 7.28 7.26 -17.42
CA LEU A 50 6.34 6.14 -17.39
C LEU A 50 6.52 5.24 -16.16
N ILE A 51 7.75 5.01 -15.72
CA ILE A 51 8.03 4.27 -14.47
C ILE A 51 7.44 5.02 -13.28
N ILE A 52 7.68 6.32 -13.16
CA ILE A 52 7.17 7.14 -12.05
C ILE A 52 5.63 7.13 -12.06
N ALA A 53 5.01 7.33 -13.22
CA ALA A 53 3.55 7.29 -13.36
C ALA A 53 2.98 5.89 -13.04
N GLY A 54 3.65 4.82 -13.46
CA GLY A 54 3.27 3.44 -13.18
C GLY A 54 3.31 3.12 -11.69
N ILE A 55 4.40 3.48 -11.00
CA ILE A 55 4.53 3.34 -9.54
C ILE A 55 3.45 4.13 -8.81
N TYR A 56 3.19 5.37 -9.24
CA TYR A 56 2.15 6.22 -8.66
C TYR A 56 0.77 5.58 -8.78
N LEU A 57 0.39 5.09 -9.96
CA LEU A 57 -0.89 4.40 -10.18
C LEU A 57 -1.03 3.13 -9.33
N PHE A 58 0.06 2.38 -9.15
CA PHE A 58 0.10 1.19 -8.30
C PHE A 58 -0.12 1.53 -6.82
N ALA A 59 0.54 2.59 -6.34
CA ALA A 59 0.42 3.06 -4.96
C ALA A 59 -0.98 3.62 -4.67
N VAL A 60 -1.52 4.45 -5.56
CA VAL A 60 -2.84 5.08 -5.40
C VAL A 60 -3.98 4.05 -5.47
N GLY A 61 -3.89 3.05 -6.35
CA GLY A 61 -4.90 2.00 -6.46
C GLY A 61 -5.10 1.23 -5.15
N ASN A 62 -4.00 0.86 -4.49
CA ASN A 62 -4.03 0.21 -3.19
C ASN A 62 -4.54 1.12 -2.06
N LEU A 63 -4.13 2.39 -2.06
CA LEU A 63 -4.57 3.36 -1.05
C LEU A 63 -6.09 3.60 -1.15
N GLU A 64 -6.63 3.83 -2.35
CA GLU A 64 -8.05 4.09 -2.57
C GLU A 64 -8.94 2.90 -2.20
N LYS A 65 -8.49 1.66 -2.49
CA LYS A 65 -9.21 0.43 -2.13
C LYS A 65 -9.39 0.30 -0.62
N ASN A 66 -8.37 0.64 0.16
CA ASN A 66 -8.40 0.59 1.62
C ASN A 66 -9.12 1.81 2.23
N LEU A 67 -8.97 2.99 1.61
CA LEU A 67 -9.70 4.20 2.00
C LEU A 67 -11.21 4.10 1.82
N GLY A 68 -11.70 3.34 0.83
CA GLY A 68 -13.13 3.13 0.60
C GLY A 68 -13.88 2.49 1.79
N TYR A 69 -13.16 1.83 2.71
CA TYR A 69 -13.76 1.25 3.92
C TYR A 69 -13.86 2.23 5.10
N PHE A 70 -13.13 3.34 5.05
CA PHE A 70 -13.21 4.42 6.03
C PHE A 70 -14.00 5.56 5.39
N GLU A 71 -15.27 5.72 5.76
CA GLU A 71 -16.11 6.82 5.29
C GLU A 71 -15.34 8.15 5.35
N LYS A 72 -15.27 8.86 4.22
CA LYS A 72 -14.43 10.06 4.04
C LYS A 72 -14.62 11.04 5.20
N GLY A 73 -13.66 11.05 6.14
CA GLY A 73 -13.61 12.00 7.25
C GLY A 73 -14.38 11.61 8.52
N ALA A 74 -15.12 10.50 8.54
CA ALA A 74 -15.85 10.10 9.74
C ALA A 74 -14.92 9.39 10.74
N VAL A 75 -14.79 9.96 11.94
CA VAL A 75 -14.10 9.31 13.06
C VAL A 75 -14.97 8.19 13.60
N ILE A 76 -14.50 6.95 13.48
CA ILE A 76 -15.22 5.77 13.96
C ILE A 76 -14.67 5.42 15.34
N THR A 77 -15.38 5.84 16.38
CA THR A 77 -15.01 5.55 17.78
C THR A 77 -15.58 4.24 18.30
N ASP A 78 -16.52 3.62 17.57
CA ASP A 78 -17.08 2.31 17.95
C ASP A 78 -16.10 1.18 17.61
N PRO A 79 -15.57 0.45 18.62
CA PRO A 79 -14.67 -0.68 18.40
C PRO A 79 -15.28 -1.77 17.51
N ARG A 80 -16.59 -2.01 17.59
CA ARG A 80 -17.28 -3.05 16.80
C ARG A 80 -17.23 -2.74 15.31
N LYS A 81 -17.42 -1.46 14.94
CA LYS A 81 -17.31 -1.01 13.56
C LYS A 81 -15.89 -1.17 13.03
N LEU A 82 -14.88 -0.82 13.83
CA LEU A 82 -13.46 -1.00 13.44
C LEU A 82 -13.08 -2.47 13.28
N LYS A 83 -13.56 -3.37 14.16
CA LYS A 83 -13.39 -4.82 13.98
C LYS A 83 -13.99 -5.31 12.65
N LYS A 84 -15.19 -4.82 12.31
CA LYS A 84 -15.87 -5.17 11.05
C LYS A 84 -15.09 -4.66 9.83
N ILE A 85 -14.52 -3.46 9.91
CA ILE A 85 -13.67 -2.89 8.84
C ILE A 85 -12.39 -3.71 8.69
N ALA A 86 -11.67 -4.00 9.78
CA ALA A 86 -10.45 -4.80 9.73
C ALA A 86 -10.70 -6.17 9.08
N LYS A 87 -11.80 -6.84 9.45
CA LYS A 87 -12.21 -8.12 8.83
C LYS A 87 -12.54 -7.98 7.34
N ARG A 88 -13.15 -6.87 6.91
CA ARG A 88 -13.44 -6.60 5.48
C ARG A 88 -12.18 -6.34 4.66
N ILE A 89 -11.15 -5.76 5.28
CA ILE A 89 -9.85 -5.53 4.64
C ILE A 89 -9.04 -6.84 4.52
N GLY A 90 -9.48 -7.92 5.20
CA GLY A 90 -8.83 -9.23 5.15
C GLY A 90 -7.93 -9.52 6.34
N TYR A 91 -7.92 -8.65 7.36
CA TYR A 91 -7.19 -8.92 8.59
C TYR A 91 -7.95 -9.89 9.49
N ASN A 92 -7.18 -10.74 10.17
CA ASN A 92 -7.66 -11.59 11.25
C ASN A 92 -7.42 -10.89 12.59
N GLY A 93 -8.06 -11.37 13.64
CA GLY A 93 -7.76 -10.88 14.98
C GLY A 93 -8.23 -11.80 16.09
N ARG A 94 -7.69 -11.55 17.27
CA ARG A 94 -7.96 -12.30 18.49
C ARG A 94 -8.20 -11.33 19.65
N GLU A 95 -9.02 -11.76 20.61
CA GLU A 95 -9.21 -11.01 21.85
C GLU A 95 -7.94 -11.11 22.71
N VAL A 96 -7.51 -9.98 23.25
CA VAL A 96 -6.41 -9.79 24.20
C VAL A 96 -6.89 -8.94 25.37
N LYS A 97 -6.07 -8.81 26.42
CA LYS A 97 -6.45 -8.08 27.63
C LYS A 97 -6.81 -6.62 27.33
N GLU A 98 -6.07 -5.96 26.44
CA GLU A 98 -6.27 -4.55 26.08
C GLU A 98 -7.42 -4.32 25.08
N GLY A 99 -7.95 -5.37 24.45
CA GLY A 99 -8.97 -5.26 23.40
C GLY A 99 -8.83 -6.33 22.33
N TYR A 100 -8.95 -5.95 21.07
CA TYR A 100 -8.88 -6.89 19.94
C TYR A 100 -7.63 -6.65 19.11
N GLN A 101 -6.70 -7.60 19.16
CA GLN A 101 -5.45 -7.55 18.42
C GLN A 101 -5.68 -7.96 16.97
N ILE A 102 -5.28 -7.09 16.04
CA ILE A 102 -5.33 -7.32 14.61
C ILE A 102 -4.00 -7.93 14.14
N LEU A 103 -4.09 -9.01 13.38
CA LEU A 103 -2.98 -9.77 12.83
C LEU A 103 -3.01 -9.70 11.31
N ASN A 104 -1.85 -9.55 10.68
CA ASN A 104 -1.71 -9.72 9.24
C ASN A 104 -1.81 -11.20 8.83
N GLU A 105 -1.80 -11.44 7.52
CA GLU A 105 -1.85 -12.80 6.95
C GLU A 105 -0.69 -13.71 7.43
N LYS A 106 0.44 -13.11 7.81
CA LYS A 106 1.61 -13.80 8.38
C LYS A 106 1.51 -14.02 9.89
N GLY A 107 0.35 -13.74 10.50
CA GLY A 107 0.13 -13.85 11.95
C GLY A 107 0.85 -12.82 12.81
N LYS A 108 1.47 -11.80 12.21
CA LYS A 108 2.17 -10.73 12.94
C LYS A 108 1.20 -9.64 13.38
N PRO A 109 1.36 -9.07 14.59
CA PRO A 109 0.49 -8.02 15.08
C PRO A 109 0.67 -6.72 14.30
N VAL A 110 -0.44 -6.14 13.86
CA VAL A 110 -0.50 -4.86 13.14
C VAL A 110 -0.88 -3.75 14.11
N THR A 111 -1.97 -3.93 14.85
CA THR A 111 -2.47 -2.95 15.83
C THR A 111 -3.44 -3.60 16.82
N VAL A 112 -3.84 -2.88 17.86
CA VAL A 112 -4.89 -3.30 18.81
C VAL A 112 -6.03 -2.30 18.74
N ILE A 113 -7.26 -2.81 18.67
CA ILE A 113 -8.48 -2.03 18.81
C ILE A 113 -8.89 -2.08 20.29
N PRO A 114 -8.68 -1.02 21.07
CA PRO A 114 -9.05 -1.01 22.48
C PRO A 114 -10.57 -0.93 22.65
N ARG A 115 -11.04 -1.23 23.87
CA ARG A 115 -12.47 -1.16 24.22
C ARG A 115 -13.03 0.28 24.17
N HIS A 116 -12.17 1.27 24.38
CA HIS A 116 -12.50 2.68 24.30
C HIS A 116 -11.53 3.38 23.34
N ILE A 117 -12.07 4.13 22.38
CA ILE A 117 -11.29 4.70 21.28
C ILE A 117 -11.43 6.21 21.28
N SER A 118 -10.33 6.89 21.57
CA SER A 118 -10.22 8.34 21.37
C SER A 118 -9.93 8.66 19.90
N LYS A 119 -10.14 9.92 19.51
CA LYS A 119 -9.88 10.38 18.13
C LYS A 119 -8.43 10.14 17.69
N GLY A 120 -7.45 10.34 18.57
CA GLY A 120 -6.03 10.08 18.28
C GLY A 120 -5.74 8.59 18.08
N VAL A 121 -6.29 7.73 18.95
CA VAL A 121 -6.16 6.28 18.84
C VAL A 121 -6.81 5.77 17.54
N TYR A 122 -7.96 6.31 17.16
CA TYR A 122 -8.60 6.01 15.88
C TYR A 122 -7.67 6.27 14.68
N PHE A 123 -6.98 7.42 14.64
CA PHE A 123 -6.09 7.74 13.52
C PHE A 123 -4.90 6.78 13.46
N ASN A 124 -4.31 6.43 14.60
CA ASN A 124 -3.22 5.44 14.67
C ASN A 124 -3.67 4.05 14.19
N ILE A 125 -4.88 3.62 14.59
CA ILE A 125 -5.48 2.36 14.14
C ILE A 125 -5.78 2.41 12.64
N ARG A 126 -6.39 3.49 12.16
CA ARG A 126 -6.71 3.68 10.74
C ARG A 126 -5.45 3.63 9.89
N GLU A 127 -4.40 4.36 10.27
CA GLU A 127 -3.14 4.35 9.55
C GLU A 127 -2.53 2.95 9.51
N ALA A 128 -2.46 2.25 10.64
CA ALA A 128 -1.94 0.89 10.70
C ALA A 128 -2.75 -0.09 9.83
N LEU A 129 -4.08 0.04 9.78
CA LEU A 129 -4.95 -0.79 8.94
C LEU A 129 -4.83 -0.45 7.44
N LEU A 130 -4.51 0.81 7.09
CA LEU A 130 -4.36 1.23 5.70
C LEU A 130 -2.99 0.85 5.13
N THR A 131 -1.93 0.99 5.92
CA THR A 131 -0.54 0.74 5.52
C THR A 131 -0.10 -0.70 5.75
N GLY A 132 -0.80 -1.42 6.64
CA GLY A 132 -0.39 -2.74 7.10
C GLY A 132 0.89 -2.75 7.93
N GLN A 133 1.43 -1.57 8.26
CA GLN A 133 2.59 -1.43 9.13
C GLN A 133 2.18 -1.59 10.60
N SER A 134 3.04 -2.23 11.38
CA SER A 134 2.78 -2.45 12.79
C SER A 134 2.96 -1.15 13.57
N ASN A 135 1.87 -0.64 14.14
CA ASN A 135 1.90 0.38 15.19
C ASN A 135 1.69 -0.24 16.57
N PHE A 136 1.89 -1.56 16.67
CA PHE A 136 1.83 -2.29 17.92
C PHE A 136 2.98 -1.81 18.83
N ARG A 137 2.70 -0.87 19.73
CA ARG A 137 3.63 -0.53 20.82
C ARG A 137 3.80 -1.77 21.70
N LYS A 138 5.05 -2.19 21.87
CA LYS A 138 5.44 -3.35 22.68
C LYS A 138 5.36 -3.08 24.20
N ASP A 139 5.03 -1.85 24.58
CA ASP A 139 5.26 -1.32 25.94
C ASP A 139 3.95 -1.11 26.75
N TYR A 140 2.92 -1.91 26.51
CA TYR A 140 1.70 -1.95 27.34
C TYR A 140 1.47 -3.35 27.89
#